data_AF-A0A1Q7DA94-F1
#
_entry.id   AF-A0A1Q7DA94-F1
#
_cell.length_a   1.000
_cell.length_b   1.000
_cell.length_c   1.000
_cell.angle_alpha   90.00
_cell.angle_beta   90.00
_cell.angle_gamma   90.00
#
_symmetry.space_group_name_H-M   'P 1'
#
loop_
_entity.id
_entity.type
_entity.pdbx_description
1 polymer ?
#
loop_
_entity_poly.entity_id
_entity_poly.type
_entity_poly.pdbx_seq_one_letter_code
_entity_poly.pdbx_strand_id
1 'polypeptide(L)'
;MDGDAHYRFPPASAYRLNRCLFALKSDAVFRKSFQQDATRAMTEAGLDDREQKLLLAGDRDALVAAGAHPYLVFMAELRVRMDRSAFEYF
;
A
#
# COMPACT_ATOMS: atom_id res chain seq x y z
N MET A 1 -22.53 24.04 -9.72
CA MET A 1 -22.78 22.58 -9.70
C MET A 1 -21.42 21.92 -9.72
N ASP A 2 -20.77 21.82 -8.56
CA ASP A 2 -19.47 21.14 -8.47
C ASP A 2 -19.79 19.66 -8.28
N GLY A 3 -19.75 18.92 -9.39
CA GLY A 3 -19.98 17.48 -9.37
C GLY A 3 -18.77 16.83 -8.73
N ASP A 4 -18.87 16.53 -7.43
CA ASP A 4 -17.82 15.85 -6.68
C ASP A 4 -17.64 14.44 -7.26
N ALA A 5 -16.67 14.32 -8.17
CA ALA A 5 -16.44 13.07 -8.86
C ALA A 5 -16.02 12.00 -7.85
N HIS A 6 -16.82 10.94 -7.74
CA HIS A 6 -16.53 9.79 -6.87
C HIS A 6 -15.18 9.11 -7.18
N TYR A 7 -14.59 9.40 -8.34
CA TYR A 7 -13.26 8.95 -8.71
C TYR A 7 -12.47 10.06 -9.41
N ARG A 8 -11.34 10.45 -8.81
CA ARG A 8 -10.33 11.29 -9.44
C ARG A 8 -9.16 10.41 -9.87
N PHE A 9 -8.72 10.60 -11.11
CA PHE A 9 -7.50 9.93 -11.57
C PHE A 9 -6.33 10.36 -10.67
N PRO A 10 -5.52 9.43 -10.15
CA PRO A 10 -4.48 9.76 -9.18
C PRO A 10 -3.40 10.66 -9.82
N PRO A 11 -2.80 11.58 -9.04
CA PRO A 11 -1.68 12.38 -9.53
C PRO A 11 -0.50 11.48 -9.88
N ALA A 12 0.33 11.88 -10.84
CA ALA A 12 1.52 11.11 -11.26
C ALA A 12 2.47 10.80 -10.08
N SER A 13 2.50 11.67 -9.06
CA SER A 13 3.25 11.45 -7.82
C SER A 13 2.83 10.17 -7.09
N ALA A 14 1.55 9.79 -7.13
CA ALA A 14 1.02 8.61 -6.47
C ALA A 14 1.34 7.29 -7.21
N TYR A 15 2.04 7.33 -8.35
CA TYR A 15 2.40 6.13 -9.10
C TYR A 15 3.23 5.15 -8.26
N ARG A 16 4.19 5.66 -7.48
CA ARG A 16 5.09 4.81 -6.66
C ARG A 16 4.34 4.11 -5.54
N LEU A 17 3.49 4.86 -4.84
CA LEU A 17 2.58 4.33 -3.83
C LEU A 17 1.68 3.22 -4.40
N ASN A 18 1.02 3.48 -5.53
CA ASN A 18 0.15 2.49 -6.16
C ASN A 18 0.90 1.24 -6.66
N ARG A 19 2.13 1.42 -7.18
CA ARG A 19 3.00 0.31 -7.59
C ARG A 19 3.40 -0.56 -6.40
N CYS A 20 3.74 0.05 -5.26
CA CYS A 20 4.07 -0.69 -4.03
C CYS A 20 2.86 -1.42 -3.46
N LEU A 21 1.68 -0.79 -3.42
CA LEU A 21 0.45 -1.46 -3.00
C LEU A 21 0.10 -2.64 -3.92
N PHE A 22 0.32 -2.49 -5.23
CA PHE A 22 0.15 -3.59 -6.18
C PHE A 22 1.14 -4.74 -5.94
N ALA A 23 2.40 -4.42 -5.61
CA ALA A 23 3.42 -5.41 -5.24
C ALA A 23 3.02 -6.16 -3.96
N LEU A 24 2.59 -5.45 -2.90
CA LEU A 24 2.04 -6.08 -1.69
C LEU A 24 0.87 -7.01 -2.04
N LYS A 25 -0.06 -6.59 -2.90
CA LYS A 25 -1.19 -7.44 -3.32
C LYS A 25 -0.75 -8.72 -4.06
N SER A 26 0.23 -8.62 -4.95
CA SER A 26 0.44 -9.60 -6.03
C SER A 26 1.76 -10.36 -5.98
N ASP A 27 2.78 -9.85 -5.28
CA ASP A 27 4.13 -10.43 -5.21
C ASP A 27 4.40 -10.98 -3.80
N ALA A 28 4.50 -12.30 -3.69
CA ALA A 28 4.78 -12.98 -2.43
C ALA A 28 6.22 -12.77 -1.94
N VAL A 29 7.19 -12.62 -2.84
CA VAL A 29 8.58 -12.34 -2.48
C VAL A 29 8.69 -10.95 -1.90
N PHE A 30 8.06 -9.96 -2.55
CA PHE A 30 8.01 -8.59 -2.03
C PHE A 30 7.31 -8.52 -0.66
N ARG A 31 6.16 -9.20 -0.49
CA ARG A 31 5.49 -9.27 0.82
C ARG A 31 6.37 -9.87 1.90
N LYS A 32 7.11 -10.94 1.58
CA LYS A 32 8.05 -11.55 2.53
C LYS A 32 9.15 -10.56 2.93
N SER A 33 9.75 -9.86 1.97
CA SER A 33 10.74 -8.80 2.26
C SER A 33 10.14 -7.67 3.10
N PHE A 34 8.91 -7.25 2.79
CA PHE A 34 8.18 -6.24 3.55
C PHE A 34 7.88 -6.67 4.99
N GLN A 35 7.55 -7.94 5.23
CA GLN A 35 7.33 -8.47 6.58
C GLN A 35 8.62 -8.58 7.39
N GLN A 36 9.76 -8.80 6.73
CA GLN A 36 11.08 -8.86 7.37
C GLN A 36 11.61 -7.47 7.72
N ASP A 37 11.50 -6.52 6.78
CA ASP A 37 11.91 -5.13 6.94
C ASP A 37 11.08 -4.22 6.02
N ALA A 38 9.98 -3.70 6.56
CA ALA A 38 9.02 -2.88 5.81
C ALA A 38 9.67 -1.59 5.28
N THR A 39 10.49 -0.93 6.09
CA THR A 39 11.14 0.35 5.75
C THR A 39 12.08 0.17 4.57
N ARG A 40 12.93 -0.87 4.63
CA ARG A 40 13.85 -1.20 3.54
C ARG A 40 13.08 -1.56 2.27
N ALA A 41 12.09 -2.45 2.36
CA ALA A 41 11.31 -2.88 1.20
C ALA A 41 10.59 -1.71 0.51
N MET A 42 10.02 -0.77 1.28
CA MET A 42 9.37 0.43 0.73
C MET A 42 10.38 1.41 0.11
N THR A 43 11.55 1.57 0.73
CA THR A 43 12.63 2.40 0.17
C THR A 43 13.12 1.85 -1.16
N GLU A 44 13.34 0.53 -1.27
CA GLU A 44 13.68 -0.14 -2.53
C GLU A 44 12.55 -0.05 -3.57
N ALA A 45 11.30 -0.04 -3.12
CA ALA A 45 10.12 0.24 -3.96
C ALA A 45 9.97 1.73 -4.34
N GLY A 46 10.84 2.61 -3.85
CA GLY A 46 10.93 4.02 -4.22
C GLY A 46 9.92 4.92 -3.50
N LEU A 47 9.35 4.49 -2.37
CA LEU A 47 8.51 5.34 -1.53
C LEU A 47 9.35 6.37 -0.79
N ASP A 48 8.82 7.59 -0.69
CA ASP A 48 9.37 8.61 0.21
C ASP A 48 8.94 8.40 1.67
N ASP A 49 9.55 9.15 2.59
CA ASP A 49 9.28 9.07 4.03
C ASP A 49 7.80 9.31 4.38
N ARG A 50 7.09 10.14 3.62
CA ARG A 50 5.68 10.44 3.85
C ARG A 50 4.82 9.24 3.46
N GLU A 51 5.03 8.70 2.27
CA GLU A 51 4.32 7.52 1.78
C GLU A 51 4.58 6.31 2.70
N GLN A 52 5.81 6.13 3.16
CA GLN A 52 6.17 5.08 4.12
C GLN A 52 5.40 5.21 5.43
N LYS A 53 5.35 6.42 6.01
CA LYS A 53 4.59 6.69 7.25
C LYS A 53 3.11 6.40 7.08
N LEU A 54 2.51 6.81 5.96
CA LEU A 54 1.09 6.53 5.66
C LEU A 54 0.82 5.03 5.55
N LEU A 55 1.68 4.29 4.85
CA LEU A 55 1.51 2.86 4.66
C LEU A 55 1.71 2.06 5.96
N LEU A 56 2.67 2.46 6.80
CA LEU A 56 2.91 1.85 8.11
C LEU A 56 1.80 2.17 9.13
N ALA A 57 1.24 3.37 9.08
CA ALA A 57 0.12 3.76 9.94
C ALA A 57 -1.16 2.98 9.61
N GLY A 58 -1.28 2.46 8.39
CA GLY A 58 -2.48 1.72 7.94
C GLY A 58 -3.72 2.62 7.82
N ASP A 59 -3.55 3.93 7.78
CA ASP A 59 -4.63 4.91 7.63
C ASP A 59 -5.12 4.91 6.18
N ARG A 60 -6.21 4.18 5.94
CA ARG A 60 -6.78 4.00 4.59
C ARG A 60 -7.24 5.32 3.98
N ASP A 61 -7.84 6.19 4.77
CA ASP A 61 -8.37 7.46 4.29
C ASP A 61 -7.23 8.40 3.92
N ALA A 62 -6.17 8.44 4.73
CA ALA A 62 -4.98 9.22 4.42
C ALA A 62 -4.22 8.69 3.20
N LEU A 63 -4.17 7.37 2.99
CA LEU A 63 -3.61 6.75 1.78
C LEU A 63 -4.42 7.14 0.52
N VAL A 64 -5.75 7.06 0.59
CA VAL A 64 -6.63 7.45 -0.53
C VAL A 64 -6.51 8.93 -0.83
N ALA A 65 -6.47 9.79 0.20
CA ALA A 65 -6.24 11.22 0.06
C ALA A 65 -4.86 11.55 -0.57
N ALA A 66 -3.86 10.68 -0.38
CA ALA A 66 -2.55 10.77 -1.04
C ALA A 66 -2.54 10.24 -2.48
N GLY A 67 -3.68 9.75 -3.01
CA GLY A 67 -3.82 9.24 -4.37
C GLY A 67 -3.66 7.72 -4.49
N ALA A 68 -3.68 6.97 -3.38
CA ALA A 68 -3.74 5.52 -3.44
C ALA A 68 -5.09 5.03 -3.98
N HIS A 69 -5.07 3.99 -4.80
CA HIS A 69 -6.27 3.36 -5.32
C HIS A 69 -6.97 2.56 -4.20
N PRO A 70 -8.25 2.83 -3.85
CA PRO A 70 -8.93 2.21 -2.71
C PRO A 70 -8.88 0.67 -2.69
N TYR A 71 -9.09 0.04 -3.86
CA TYR A 71 -8.97 -1.41 -4.00
C TYR A 71 -7.57 -1.94 -3.65
N LEU A 72 -6.49 -1.23 -4.05
CA LEU A 72 -5.13 -1.67 -3.75
C LEU A 72 -4.80 -1.51 -2.26
N VAL A 73 -5.28 -0.44 -1.61
CA VAL A 73 -5.18 -0.26 -0.16
C VAL A 73 -5.79 -1.44 0.58
N PHE A 74 -7.05 -1.77 0.27
CA PHE A 74 -7.75 -2.90 0.87
C PHE A 74 -7.03 -4.24 0.63
N MET A 75 -6.66 -4.52 -0.62
CA MET A 75 -6.06 -5.81 -0.99
C MET A 75 -4.64 -5.98 -0.45
N ALA A 76 -3.83 -4.93 -0.41
CA ALA A 76 -2.48 -4.97 0.15
C ALA A 76 -2.52 -5.32 1.64
N GLU A 77 -3.39 -4.63 2.41
CA GLU A 77 -3.57 -4.89 3.84
C GLU A 77 -4.07 -6.32 4.10
N LEU A 78 -5.08 -6.77 3.35
CA LEU A 78 -5.61 -8.13 3.46
C LEU A 78 -4.51 -9.17 3.22
N ARG A 79 -3.71 -9.01 2.16
CA ARG A 79 -2.64 -9.95 1.82
C ARG A 79 -1.54 -9.99 2.87
N VAL A 80 -1.13 -8.83 3.39
CA VAL A 80 -0.13 -8.76 4.46
C VAL A 80 -0.65 -9.45 5.74
N ARG A 81 -1.94 -9.28 6.08
CA ARG A 81 -2.55 -9.97 7.23
C ARG A 81 -2.65 -11.47 7.03
N MET A 82 -3.12 -11.93 5.87
CA MET A 82 -3.22 -13.36 5.57
C MET A 82 -1.89 -14.08 5.71
N ASP A 83 -0.82 -13.48 5.19
CA ASP A 83 0.53 -14.05 5.28
C ASP A 83 1.06 -14.05 6.73
N ARG A 84 0.62 -13.13 7.60
CA ARG A 84 0.95 -13.17 9.05
C ARG A 84 0.14 -14.24 9.78
N SER A 85 -1.16 -14.34 9.53
CA SER A 85 -2.04 -15.35 10.14
C SER A 85 -1.73 -16.77 9.66
N ALA A 86 -1.10 -16.93 8.49
CA ALA A 86 -0.61 -18.23 8.04
C ALA A 86 0.44 -18.83 9.00
N PHE A 87 1.10 -18.01 9.83
CA PHE A 87 2.03 -18.47 10.87
C PHE A 87 1.35 -18.81 12.20
N GLU A 88 0.07 -18.47 12.42
CA GLU A 88 -0.63 -18.72 13.70
C GLU A 88 -1.24 -20.14 13.80
N TYR A 89 -1.15 -20.94 12.73
CA TYR A 89 -1.68 -22.30 12.67
C TYR A 89 -0.61 -23.40 12.52
N PHE A 90 0.67 -23.08 12.75
CA PHE A 90 1.77 -24.04 12.77
C PHE A 90 2.62 -23.92 14.03
#